data_AF-A0A5D4TTT6-F1
#
_entry.id   AF-A0A5D4TTT6-F1
#
_cell.length_a   1.000
_cell.length_b   1.000
_cell.length_c   1.000
_cell.angle_alpha   90.00
_cell.angle_beta   90.00
_cell.angle_gamma   90.00
#
_symmetry.space_group_name_H-M   'P 1'
#
loop_
_entity.id
_entity.type
_entity.pdbx_description
1 polymer ?
#
loop_
_entity_poly.entity_id
_entity_poly.type
_entity_poly.pdbx_seq_one_letter_code
_entity_poly.pdbx_strand_id
1 'polypeptide(L)'
;MRRSLILLVVSVFILTGCGLETKRLSQFYKGDISDVNKIEIVDGSTGSSLTVTEPEAVHKFIEETKHVKFIPLENQSPRDGFRYSINFFEGDTETFSF
;
A
#
# COMPACT_ATOMS: atom_id res chain seq x y z
N MET A 1 -35.86 -15.25 -17.69
CA MET A 1 -34.43 -15.32 -18.06
C MET A 1 -33.86 -13.95 -18.44
N ARG A 2 -34.42 -13.22 -19.41
CA ARG A 2 -33.87 -11.93 -19.90
C ARG A 2 -33.81 -10.80 -18.84
N ARG A 3 -34.81 -10.70 -17.94
CA ARG A 3 -34.83 -9.71 -16.83
C ARG A 3 -33.84 -10.04 -15.71
N SER A 4 -33.71 -11.31 -15.33
CA SER A 4 -32.74 -11.77 -14.33
C SER A 4 -31.30 -11.58 -14.79
N LEU A 5 -31.03 -11.75 -16.09
CA LEU A 5 -29.70 -11.49 -16.67
C LEU A 5 -29.34 -10.00 -16.61
N ILE A 6 -30.30 -9.10 -16.87
CA ILE A 6 -30.09 -7.65 -16.77
C ILE A 6 -29.81 -7.23 -15.32
N LEU A 7 -30.56 -7.77 -14.35
CA LEU A 7 -30.32 -7.54 -12.92
C LEU A 7 -28.93 -8.02 -12.49
N LEU A 8 -28.50 -9.20 -12.95
CA LEU A 8 -27.17 -9.74 -12.68
C LEU A 8 -26.07 -8.81 -13.24
N VAL A 9 -26.21 -8.37 -14.49
CA VAL A 9 -25.26 -7.46 -15.14
C VAL A 9 -25.17 -6.13 -14.40
N VAL A 10 -26.31 -5.55 -14.02
CA VAL A 10 -26.35 -4.30 -13.24
C VAL A 10 -25.71 -4.47 -11.87
N SER A 11 -25.96 -5.59 -11.17
CA SER A 11 -25.32 -5.85 -9.87
C SER A 11 -23.80 -6.00 -9.97
N VAL A 12 -23.28 -6.55 -11.07
CA VAL A 12 -21.83 -6.64 -11.32
C VAL A 12 -21.21 -5.26 -11.55
N PHE A 13 -21.89 -4.35 -12.24
CA PHE A 13 -21.41 -2.98 -12.46
C PHE A 13 -21.33 -2.12 -11.18
N ILE A 14 -22.22 -2.37 -10.20
CA ILE A 14 -22.22 -1.63 -8.94
C ILE A 14 -21.08 -2.09 -8.01
N LEU A 15 -20.60 -3.32 -8.18
CA LEU A 15 -19.52 -3.90 -7.37
C LEU A 15 -18.11 -3.50 -7.84
N THR A 16 -17.96 -2.93 -9.03
CA THR A 16 -16.64 -2.62 -9.63
C THR A 16 -16.12 -1.21 -9.34
N GLY A 17 -16.82 -0.42 -8.52
CA GLY A 17 -16.45 0.96 -8.20
C GLY A 17 -15.55 1.09 -6.98
N CYS A 18 -14.30 0.61 -7.02
CA CYS A 18 -13.30 1.04 -6.04
C CYS A 18 -12.85 2.46 -6.38
N GLY A 19 -13.38 3.46 -5.65
CA GLY A 19 -12.95 4.85 -5.77
C GLY A 19 -11.54 5.07 -5.19
N LEU A 20 -10.82 6.03 -5.74
CA LEU A 20 -9.57 6.52 -5.16
C LEU A 20 -9.90 7.35 -3.91
N GLU A 21 -9.40 6.93 -2.76
CA GLU A 21 -9.62 7.61 -1.48
C GLU A 21 -8.30 8.11 -0.90
N THR A 22 -8.33 9.27 -0.24
CA THR A 22 -7.20 9.71 0.56
C THR A 22 -7.10 8.85 1.81
N LYS A 23 -5.98 8.18 2.01
CA LYS A 23 -5.71 7.32 3.16
C LYS A 23 -4.34 7.63 3.75
N ARG A 24 -4.19 7.43 5.06
CA ARG A 24 -2.89 7.46 5.73
C ARG A 24 -2.18 6.12 5.53
N LEU A 25 -0.85 6.12 5.68
CA LEU A 25 -0.05 4.90 5.63
C LEU A 25 -0.62 3.80 6.55
N SER A 26 -0.92 4.16 7.80
CA SER A 26 -1.48 3.23 8.78
C SER A 26 -2.86 2.68 8.42
N GLN A 27 -3.59 3.32 7.50
CA GLN A 27 -4.89 2.84 7.04
C GLN A 27 -4.77 1.84 5.87
N PHE A 28 -3.61 1.77 5.22
CA PHE A 28 -3.33 0.73 4.23
C PHE A 28 -2.85 -0.56 4.89
N TYR A 29 -2.20 -0.46 6.04
CA TYR A 29 -1.77 -1.60 6.83
C TYR A 29 -3.00 -2.26 7.49
N LYS A 30 -3.20 -3.56 7.25
CA LYS A 30 -4.37 -4.29 7.78
C LYS A 30 -4.17 -4.84 9.20
N GLY A 31 -2.92 -4.99 9.63
CA GLY A 31 -2.54 -5.43 10.98
C GLY A 31 -2.29 -4.26 11.93
N ASP A 32 -1.62 -4.54 13.04
CA ASP A 32 -1.02 -3.49 13.86
C ASP A 32 0.34 -3.10 13.28
N ILE A 33 0.47 -1.88 12.80
CA ILE A 33 1.72 -1.41 12.19
C ILE A 33 2.89 -1.40 13.19
N SER A 34 2.64 -1.46 14.50
CA SER A 34 3.70 -1.60 15.50
C SER A 34 4.39 -2.97 15.49
N ASP A 35 3.80 -3.99 14.86
CA ASP A 35 4.37 -5.34 14.81
C ASP A 35 5.48 -5.48 13.75
N VAL A 36 5.61 -4.47 12.87
CA VAL A 36 6.68 -4.40 11.87
C VAL A 36 8.04 -4.33 12.57
N ASN A 37 8.92 -5.29 12.25
CA ASN A 37 10.26 -5.40 12.84
C ASN A 37 11.40 -5.27 11.80
N LYS A 38 11.06 -5.18 10.51
CA LYS A 38 12.02 -4.99 9.43
C LYS A 38 11.41 -4.13 8.34
N ILE A 39 12.22 -3.22 7.81
CA ILE A 39 11.89 -2.36 6.68
C ILE A 39 12.94 -2.60 5.59
N GLU A 40 12.48 -2.78 4.35
CA GLU A 40 13.35 -2.74 3.18
C GLU A 40 12.98 -1.55 2.31
N ILE A 41 13.98 -0.79 1.89
CA ILE A 41 13.84 0.32 0.94
C ILE A 41 14.54 -0.07 -0.35
N VAL A 42 13.81 -0.15 -1.45
CA VAL A 42 14.36 -0.53 -2.76
C VAL A 42 14.40 0.70 -3.67
N ASP A 43 15.56 0.98 -4.27
CA ASP A 43 15.68 2.00 -5.31
C ASP A 43 15.21 1.43 -6.65
N GLY A 44 14.07 1.91 -7.16
CA GLY A 44 13.48 1.41 -8.40
C GLY A 44 14.30 1.74 -9.66
N SER A 45 15.29 2.62 -9.57
CA SER A 45 16.17 2.96 -10.69
C SER A 45 17.39 2.04 -10.80
N THR A 46 17.81 1.42 -9.69
CA THR A 46 19.01 0.56 -9.65
C THR A 46 18.73 -0.88 -9.24
N GLY A 47 17.60 -1.13 -8.57
CA GLY A 47 17.26 -2.41 -7.94
C GLY A 47 17.98 -2.67 -6.62
N SER A 48 18.88 -1.76 -6.19
CA SER A 48 19.57 -1.88 -4.91
C SER A 48 18.59 -1.70 -3.75
N SER A 49 18.81 -2.45 -2.66
CA SER A 49 18.01 -2.32 -1.45
C SER A 49 18.83 -2.00 -0.20
N LEU A 50 18.18 -1.32 0.74
CA LEU A 50 18.65 -1.08 2.09
C LEU A 50 17.68 -1.78 3.06
N THR A 51 18.20 -2.68 3.87
CA THR A 51 17.41 -3.36 4.92
C THR A 51 17.72 -2.74 6.28
N VAL A 52 16.67 -2.43 7.03
CA VAL A 52 16.73 -1.88 8.40
C VAL A 52 16.01 -2.84 9.34
N THR A 53 16.74 -3.37 10.32
CA THR A 53 16.22 -4.29 11.36
C THR A 53 16.42 -3.78 12.78
N GLU A 54 17.09 -2.63 12.95
CA GLU A 54 17.33 -2.07 14.28
C GLU A 54 16.01 -1.56 14.86
N PRO A 55 15.52 -2.12 16.00
CA PRO A 55 14.17 -1.84 16.49
C PRO A 55 13.86 -0.35 16.67
N GLU A 56 14.80 0.43 17.22
CA GLU A 56 14.61 1.87 17.41
C GLU A 56 14.46 2.61 16.07
N ALA A 57 15.24 2.22 15.06
CA ALA A 57 15.18 2.83 13.73
C ALA A 57 13.88 2.48 13.00
N VAL A 58 13.44 1.21 13.10
CA VAL A 58 12.16 0.76 12.53
C VAL A 58 10.99 1.48 13.19
N HIS A 59 10.97 1.50 14.53
CA HIS A 59 9.92 2.19 15.29
C HIS A 59 9.85 3.68 14.95
N LYS A 60 11.02 4.36 14.93
CA LYS A 60 11.10 5.78 14.58
C LYS A 60 10.56 6.05 13.18
N PHE A 61 10.93 5.24 12.19
CA PHE A 61 10.43 5.38 10.83
C PHE A 61 8.90 5.28 10.77
N ILE A 62 8.33 4.27 11.44
CA ILE A 62 6.87 4.06 11.47
C ILE A 62 6.17 5.24 12.15
N GLU A 63 6.67 5.71 13.30
CA GLU A 63 6.08 6.85 14.00
C GLU A 63 6.07 8.13 13.15
N GLU A 64 7.17 8.38 12.42
CA GLU A 64 7.29 9.55 11.55
C GLU A 64 6.42 9.46 10.29
N THR A 65 6.18 8.24 9.78
CA THR A 65 5.53 8.04 8.47
C THR A 65 4.08 7.58 8.54
N LYS A 66 3.62 6.98 9.65
CA LYS A 66 2.25 6.43 9.79
C LYS A 66 1.13 7.43 9.51
N HIS A 67 1.41 8.72 9.70
CA HIS A 67 0.48 9.82 9.50
C HIS A 67 0.52 10.43 8.09
N VAL A 68 1.48 10.04 7.25
CA VAL A 68 1.59 10.50 5.87
C VAL A 68 0.32 10.15 5.12
N LYS A 69 -0.27 11.16 4.48
CA LYS A 69 -1.48 11.02 3.66
C LYS A 69 -1.10 10.76 2.22
N PHE A 70 -1.64 9.69 1.67
CA PHE A 70 -1.59 9.39 0.24
C PHE A 70 -2.82 10.02 -0.39
N ILE A 71 -2.58 11.09 -1.15
CA ILE A 71 -3.60 11.78 -1.92
C ILE A 71 -3.49 11.26 -3.35
N PRO A 72 -4.43 10.43 -3.82
CA PRO A 72 -4.40 9.94 -5.18
C PRO A 72 -4.63 11.10 -6.15
N LEU A 73 -3.78 11.20 -7.16
CA LEU A 73 -4.04 12.03 -8.34
C LEU A 73 -5.30 11.53 -9.06
N GLU A 74 -6.08 12.45 -9.62
CA GLU A 74 -7.26 12.12 -10.42
C GLU A 74 -6.90 11.23 -11.63
N ASN A 75 -5.76 11.51 -12.26
CA ASN A 75 -5.21 10.70 -13.33
C ASN A 75 -3.95 9.97 -12.87
N GLN A 76 -4.05 8.65 -12.72
CA GLN A 76 -2.93 7.76 -12.34
C GLN A 76 -2.16 7.22 -13.55
N SER A 77 -2.67 7.38 -14.77
CA SER A 77 -2.06 6.82 -15.99
C SER A 77 -0.62 7.25 -16.31
N PRO A 78 -0.14 8.46 -15.92
CA PRO A 78 1.24 8.86 -16.21
C PRO A 78 2.32 8.15 -15.39
N ARG A 79 1.97 7.28 -14.43
CA ARG A 79 2.96 6.66 -13.54
C ARG A 79 3.54 5.38 -14.16
N ASP A 80 4.79 5.45 -14.58
CA ASP A 80 5.62 4.28 -14.88
C ASP A 80 6.57 3.99 -13.71
N GLY A 81 6.37 2.86 -13.02
CA GLY A 81 7.23 2.39 -11.93
C GLY A 81 7.21 3.25 -10.65
N PHE A 82 8.27 3.14 -9.85
CA PHE A 82 8.47 3.87 -8.60
C PHE A 82 9.93 4.29 -8.46
N ARG A 83 10.19 5.39 -7.73
CA ARG A 83 11.57 5.80 -7.41
C ARG A 83 12.13 5.02 -6.22
N TYR A 84 11.32 4.89 -5.17
CA TYR A 84 11.61 4.06 -4.01
C TYR A 84 10.36 3.25 -3.68
N SER A 85 10.52 1.96 -3.36
CA SER A 85 9.49 1.19 -2.68
C SER A 85 9.90 0.96 -1.23
N ILE A 86 8.93 0.92 -0.35
CA ILE A 86 9.15 0.63 1.07
C ILE A 86 8.33 -0.61 1.41
N ASN A 87 9.03 -1.66 1.85
CA ASN A 87 8.44 -2.95 2.19
C ASN A 87 8.54 -3.15 3.71
N PHE A 88 7.42 -3.49 4.34
CA PHE A 88 7.32 -3.79 5.77
C PHE A 88 7.22 -5.29 6.00
N PHE A 89 7.89 -5.75 7.05
CA PHE A 89 7.94 -7.16 7.40
C PHE A 89 7.62 -7.40 8.87
N GLU A 90 6.92 -8.49 9.12
CA GLU A 90 6.77 -9.13 10.42
C GLU A 90 7.62 -10.42 10.39
N GLY A 91 8.83 -10.33 10.94
CA GLY A 91 9.86 -11.37 10.83
C GLY A 91 10.35 -11.50 9.39
N ASP A 92 10.08 -12.64 8.77
CA ASP A 92 10.45 -12.92 7.37
C ASP A 92 9.30 -12.73 6.39
N THR A 93 8.10 -12.42 6.88
CA THR A 93 6.91 -12.26 6.04
C THR A 93 6.75 -10.81 5.64
N GLU A 94 6.74 -10.53 4.33
CA GLU A 94 6.33 -9.22 3.82
C GLU A 94 4.83 -9.03 4.07
N THR A 95 4.47 -7.94 4.75
CA THR A 95 3.09 -7.65 5.16
C THR A 95 2.49 -6.48 4.39
N PHE A 96 3.32 -5.56 3.91
CA PHE A 96 2.88 -4.39 3.15
C PHE A 96 4.03 -3.82 2.29
N SER A 97 3.69 -3.30 1.11
CA SER A 97 4.61 -2.61 0.20
C SER A 97 3.90 -1.43 -0.45
N PHE A 98 4.61 -0.31 -0.64
CA PHE A 98 4.11 0.91 -1.25
C PHE A 98 5.18 1.73 -1.97
#